data_AF-A0A927E6M8-F1
#
_entry.id   AF-A0A927E6M8-F1
#
_cell.length_a   1.000
_cell.length_b   1.000
_cell.length_c   1.000
_cell.angle_alpha   90.00
_cell.angle_beta   90.00
_cell.angle_gamma   90.00
#
_symmetry.space_group_name_H-M   'P 1'
#
loop_
_entity.id
_entity.type
_entity.pdbx_description
1 polymer ?
#
loop_
_entity_poly.entity_id
_entity_poly.type
_entity_poly.pdbx_seq_one_letter_code
_entity_poly.pdbx_strand_id
1 'polypeptide(L)'
;MTLPVRFRSSDRDRDTDLDRLGPLYGQLEQALAAIERESSGLSRRLDEARTRAAALLGNEDGIYFEREPTDEARLVEAEAQMMAAFRRLEQLREQQSMIAAWRTEIDDTDLGRMLRSGPRSNRWAARLLRWVRARMAAIRRLARFSGWALMLVIVHATLSGIEQRPSVAWLMPDFERGLAFLAAAAAFAIGYPRQRLLIFAAGLAAVISLELAQNWSPTRHGTIHDVWIKAAGLGLGFALVWGVERLKPAARSW
;
A
#
# COMPACT_ATOMS: atom_id res chain seq x y z
N MET A 1 19.45 -9.15 29.34
CA MET A 1 18.90 -7.99 28.62
C MET A 1 17.93 -8.49 27.56
N THR A 2 16.63 -8.40 27.81
CA THR A 2 15.58 -8.78 26.86
C THR A 2 15.39 -7.62 25.88
N LEU A 3 15.70 -7.85 24.60
CA LEU A 3 15.48 -6.84 23.56
C LEU A 3 13.98 -6.51 23.48
N PRO A 4 13.61 -5.22 23.32
CA PRO A 4 12.21 -4.81 23.30
C PRO A 4 11.48 -5.47 22.13
N VAL A 5 10.25 -5.90 22.39
CA VAL A 5 9.36 -6.57 21.42
C VAL A 5 9.21 -5.68 20.18
N ARG A 6 9.77 -6.13 19.05
CA ARG A 6 9.71 -5.43 17.76
C ARG A 6 8.28 -5.56 17.21
N PHE A 7 7.47 -4.51 17.36
CA PHE A 7 6.06 -4.45 16.90
C PHE A 7 5.87 -4.45 15.37
N ARG A 8 6.95 -4.60 14.58
CA ARG A 8 6.92 -4.64 13.12
C ARG A 8 7.38 -6.01 12.63
N SER A 9 6.57 -6.64 11.78
CA SER A 9 6.88 -7.95 11.17
C SER A 9 7.92 -7.74 10.08
N SER A 10 9.01 -8.51 10.09
CA SER A 10 10.12 -8.40 9.12
C SER A 10 9.67 -8.38 7.67
N ASP A 11 8.60 -9.11 7.33
CA ASP A 11 8.10 -9.19 5.95
C ASP A 11 7.47 -7.88 5.46
N ARG A 12 6.85 -7.10 6.33
CA ARG A 12 6.27 -5.80 5.96
C ARG A 12 7.34 -4.73 5.74
N ASP A 13 8.41 -4.80 6.53
CA ASP A 13 9.54 -3.89 6.38
C ASP A 13 10.26 -4.21 5.05
N ARG A 14 10.49 -5.50 4.75
CA ARG A 14 11.04 -5.95 3.45
C ARG A 14 10.20 -5.51 2.25
N ASP A 15 8.88 -5.72 2.28
CA ASP A 15 7.99 -5.27 1.19
C ASP A 15 8.07 -3.75 0.98
N THR A 16 8.15 -2.99 2.08
CA THR A 16 8.27 -1.53 2.02
C THR A 16 9.60 -1.09 1.43
N ASP A 17 10.69 -1.78 1.80
CA ASP A 17 12.03 -1.49 1.30
C ASP A 17 12.14 -1.85 -0.19
N LEU A 18 11.57 -2.98 -0.63
CA LEU A 18 11.50 -3.35 -2.05
C LEU A 18 10.67 -2.33 -2.86
N ASP A 19 9.53 -1.87 -2.34
CA ASP A 19 8.70 -0.84 -3.00
C ASP A 19 9.46 0.50 -3.16
N ARG A 20 10.35 0.83 -2.21
CA ARG A 20 11.14 2.07 -2.22
C ARG A 20 12.40 1.98 -3.08
N LEU A 21 13.12 0.86 -3.01
CA LEU A 21 14.41 0.66 -3.67
C LEU A 21 14.26 0.15 -5.11
N GLY A 22 13.14 -0.51 -5.44
CA GLY A 22 12.82 -0.98 -6.80
C GLY A 22 12.95 0.11 -7.88
N PRO A 23 12.35 1.30 -7.71
CA PRO A 23 12.51 2.41 -8.66
C PRO A 23 13.96 2.88 -8.81
N LEU A 24 14.73 2.93 -7.72
CA LEU A 24 16.14 3.34 -7.76
C LEU A 24 17.00 2.32 -8.51
N TYR A 25 16.77 1.02 -8.26
CA TYR A 25 17.43 -0.05 -8.99
C TYR A 25 17.09 0.02 -10.49
N GLY A 26 15.82 0.27 -10.84
CA GLY A 26 15.40 0.49 -12.22
C GLY A 26 16.08 1.69 -12.89
N GLN A 27 16.29 2.80 -12.16
CA GLN A 27 17.02 3.96 -12.67
C GLN A 27 18.51 3.65 -12.90
N LEU A 28 19.12 2.86 -12.02
CA LEU A 28 20.51 2.42 -12.17
C LEU A 28 20.71 1.56 -13.43
N GLU A 29 19.81 0.59 -13.67
CA GLU A 29 19.81 -0.22 -14.89
C GLU A 29 19.62 0.64 -16.15
N GLN A 30 18.72 1.63 -16.09
CA GLN A 30 18.51 2.57 -17.21
C GLN A 30 19.75 3.44 -17.48
N ALA A 31 20.44 3.88 -16.43
CA ALA A 31 21.67 4.67 -16.54
C ALA A 31 22.81 3.86 -17.18
N LEU A 32 23.00 2.60 -16.75
CA LEU A 32 23.96 1.68 -17.37
C LEU A 32 23.65 1.48 -18.86
N ALA A 33 22.38 1.22 -19.21
CA ALA A 33 21.96 1.06 -20.59
C ALA A 33 22.10 2.35 -21.43
N ALA A 34 22.04 3.52 -20.80
CA ALA A 34 22.29 4.80 -21.48
C ALA A 34 23.78 4.99 -21.76
N ILE A 35 24.65 4.71 -20.78
CA ILE A 35 26.11 4.78 -20.93
C ILE A 35 26.58 3.84 -22.03
N GLU A 36 26.09 2.60 -22.07
CA GLU A 36 26.43 1.61 -23.10
C GLU A 36 26.00 2.06 -24.52
N ARG A 37 24.83 2.68 -24.64
CA ARG A 37 24.38 3.26 -25.92
C ARG A 37 25.23 4.46 -26.33
N GLU A 38 25.63 5.29 -25.38
CA GLU A 38 26.51 6.44 -25.65
C GLU A 38 27.90 5.99 -26.08
N SER A 39 28.50 5.03 -25.38
CA SER A 39 29.84 4.50 -25.68
C SER A 39 29.88 3.82 -27.05
N SER A 40 28.91 2.95 -27.36
CA SER A 40 28.80 2.27 -28.65
C SER A 40 28.52 3.24 -29.81
N GLY A 41 27.76 4.32 -29.55
CA GLY A 41 27.54 5.39 -30.53
C GLY A 41 28.78 6.24 -30.77
N LEU A 42 29.51 6.59 -29.70
CA LEU A 42 30.73 7.39 -29.77
C LEU A 42 31.88 6.61 -30.43
N SER A 43 32.01 5.31 -30.16
CA SER A 43 33.00 4.43 -30.81
C SER A 43 32.79 4.40 -32.33
N ARG A 44 31.55 4.22 -32.80
CA ARG A 44 31.26 4.25 -34.25
C ARG A 44 31.64 5.58 -34.90
N ARG A 45 31.30 6.70 -34.27
CA ARG A 45 31.67 8.04 -34.78
C ARG A 45 33.19 8.26 -34.80
N LEU A 46 33.91 7.69 -33.84
CA LEU A 46 35.37 7.73 -33.80
C LEU A 46 35.97 6.92 -34.96
N ASP A 47 35.45 5.72 -35.24
CA ASP A 47 35.89 4.90 -36.37
C ASP A 47 35.61 5.58 -37.73
N GLU A 48 34.46 6.26 -37.85
CA GLU A 48 34.13 7.09 -39.02
C GLU A 48 35.07 8.29 -39.17
N ALA A 49 35.38 8.99 -38.08
CA ALA A 49 36.34 10.08 -38.08
C ALA A 49 37.75 9.61 -38.51
N ARG A 50 38.19 8.46 -37.96
CA ARG A 50 39.46 7.82 -38.33
C ARG A 50 39.51 7.43 -39.80
N THR A 51 38.43 6.86 -40.32
CA THR A 51 38.34 6.45 -41.74
C THR A 51 38.39 7.66 -42.66
N ARG A 52 37.71 8.76 -42.31
CA ARG A 52 37.79 10.03 -43.07
C ARG A 52 39.17 10.66 -43.02
N ALA A 53 39.82 10.68 -41.86
CA ALA A 53 41.19 11.18 -41.73
C ALA A 53 42.17 10.35 -42.56
N ALA A 54 42.04 9.01 -42.57
CA ALA A 54 42.85 8.13 -43.40
C ALA A 54 42.66 8.40 -44.91
N ALA A 55 41.43 8.69 -45.35
CA ALA A 55 41.16 9.06 -46.73
C ALA A 55 41.81 10.41 -47.12
N LEU A 56 41.82 11.39 -46.22
CA LEU A 56 42.48 12.69 -46.42
C LEU A 56 44.02 12.59 -46.42
N LEU A 57 44.58 11.62 -45.69
CA LEU A 57 46.03 11.40 -45.64
C LEU A 57 46.59 10.80 -46.94
N GLY A 58 45.78 10.09 -47.72
CA GLY A 58 46.20 9.44 -48.96
C GLY A 58 47.15 8.26 -48.72
N ASN A 59 47.30 7.38 -49.71
CA ASN A 59 48.19 6.20 -49.65
C ASN A 59 49.39 6.36 -50.60
N GLU A 60 49.66 7.59 -51.07
CA GLU A 60 50.72 7.88 -52.03
C GLU A 60 52.04 8.18 -51.30
N ASP A 61 53.03 7.32 -51.52
CA ASP A 61 54.39 7.50 -51.04
C ASP A 61 55.05 8.69 -51.76
N GLY A 62 55.05 9.88 -51.13
CA GLY A 62 56.02 10.93 -51.49
C GLY A 62 55.61 12.40 -51.47
N ILE A 63 54.37 12.79 -51.14
CA ILE A 63 53.96 14.21 -51.18
C ILE A 63 53.36 14.65 -49.84
N TYR A 64 54.20 14.78 -48.81
CA TYR A 64 53.80 15.38 -47.51
C TYR A 64 54.28 16.82 -47.33
N PHE A 65 54.92 17.42 -48.34
CA PHE A 65 55.62 18.70 -48.21
C PHE A 65 54.82 19.93 -48.67
N GLU A 66 53.74 19.77 -49.46
CA GLU A 66 52.86 20.87 -49.90
C GLU A 66 51.39 20.45 -49.78
N ARG A 67 50.81 20.55 -48.58
CA ARG A 67 49.38 20.25 -48.33
C ARG A 67 48.56 21.54 -48.39
N GLU A 68 47.39 21.51 -49.04
CA GLU A 68 46.50 22.68 -49.10
C GLU A 68 46.10 23.10 -47.66
N PRO A 69 46.17 24.40 -47.28
CA PRO A 69 45.88 24.84 -45.92
C PRO A 69 44.50 24.42 -45.39
N THR A 70 43.53 24.25 -46.29
CA THR A 70 42.17 23.79 -46.00
C THR A 70 42.12 22.34 -45.55
N ASP A 71 42.94 21.46 -46.12
CA ASP A 71 43.00 20.04 -45.76
C ASP A 71 43.81 19.81 -44.49
N GLU A 72 44.85 20.60 -44.25
CA GLU A 72 45.58 20.61 -42.98
C GLU A 72 44.66 21.03 -41.82
N ALA A 73 43.86 22.08 -42.00
CA ALA A 73 42.88 22.51 -41.00
C ALA A 73 41.83 21.43 -40.70
N ARG A 74 41.34 20.71 -41.72
CA ARG A 74 40.40 19.58 -41.54
C ARG A 74 41.02 18.41 -40.78
N LEU A 75 42.30 18.11 -41.01
CA LEU A 75 43.02 17.06 -40.28
C LEU A 75 43.22 17.44 -38.81
N VAL A 76 43.63 18.66 -38.52
CA VAL A 76 43.78 19.16 -37.14
C VAL A 76 42.43 19.12 -36.40
N GLU A 77 41.35 19.53 -37.07
CA GLU A 77 40.01 19.44 -36.49
C GLU A 77 39.58 17.99 -36.23
N ALA A 78 39.84 17.09 -37.19
CA ALA A 78 39.55 15.67 -37.03
C ALA A 78 40.34 15.04 -35.88
N GLU A 79 41.64 15.33 -35.76
CA GLU A 79 42.48 14.88 -34.63
C GLU A 79 41.96 15.41 -33.29
N ALA A 80 41.60 16.69 -33.22
CA ALA A 80 41.04 17.29 -32.00
C ALA A 80 39.71 16.61 -31.60
N GLN A 81 38.83 16.34 -32.57
CA GLN A 81 37.59 15.59 -32.36
C GLN A 81 37.85 14.16 -31.90
N MET A 82 38.83 13.47 -32.49
CA MET A 82 39.23 12.11 -32.08
C MET A 82 39.76 12.10 -30.64
N MET A 83 40.64 13.04 -30.27
CA MET A 83 41.18 13.17 -28.92
C MET A 83 40.09 13.49 -27.88
N ALA A 84 39.12 14.34 -28.24
CA ALA A 84 37.96 14.60 -27.39
C ALA A 84 37.09 13.34 -27.21
N ALA A 85 36.85 12.59 -28.29
CA ALA A 85 36.10 11.34 -28.25
C ALA A 85 36.78 10.28 -27.38
N PHE A 86 38.10 10.09 -27.52
CA PHE A 86 38.86 9.15 -26.68
C PHE A 86 38.75 9.49 -25.19
N ARG A 87 38.95 10.75 -24.81
CA ARG A 87 38.80 11.20 -23.41
C ARG A 87 37.40 10.93 -22.87
N ARG A 88 36.35 11.17 -23.68
CA ARG A 88 34.97 10.90 -23.27
C ARG A 88 34.69 9.40 -23.15
N LEU A 89 35.24 8.57 -24.04
CA LEU A 89 35.13 7.10 -23.93
C LEU A 89 35.78 6.58 -22.65
N GLU A 90 36.94 7.11 -22.28
CA GLU A 90 37.63 6.75 -21.05
C GLU A 90 36.80 7.14 -19.81
N GLN A 91 36.29 8.37 -19.78
CA GLN A 91 35.38 8.81 -18.71
C GLN A 91 34.13 7.92 -18.59
N LEU A 92 33.50 7.56 -19.72
CA LEU A 92 32.32 6.68 -19.72
C LEU A 92 32.67 5.27 -19.22
N ARG A 93 33.87 4.76 -19.54
CA ARG A 93 34.35 3.46 -19.03
C ARG A 93 34.58 3.48 -17.53
N GLU A 94 35.14 4.56 -16.98
CA GLU A 94 35.28 4.74 -15.53
C GLU A 94 33.93 4.80 -14.83
N GLN A 95 32.97 5.52 -15.41
CA GLN A 95 31.61 5.57 -14.87
C GLN A 95 30.92 4.20 -14.92
N GLN A 96 31.07 3.48 -16.04
CA GLN A 96 30.52 2.15 -16.21
C GLN A 96 31.10 1.15 -15.19
N SER A 97 32.42 1.19 -14.96
CA SER A 97 33.08 0.29 -14.01
C SER A 97 32.63 0.54 -12.57
N MET A 98 32.52 1.81 -12.16
CA MET A 98 32.02 2.18 -10.84
C MET A 98 30.57 1.71 -10.63
N ILE A 99 29.68 1.97 -11.58
CA ILE A 99 28.27 1.58 -11.45
C ILE A 99 28.13 0.05 -11.52
N ALA A 100 28.93 -0.64 -12.33
CA ALA A 100 28.97 -2.10 -12.36
C ALA A 100 29.44 -2.70 -11.03
N ALA A 101 30.42 -2.09 -10.36
CA ALA A 101 30.87 -2.52 -9.04
C ALA A 101 29.76 -2.37 -7.98
N TRP A 102 29.06 -1.24 -7.96
CA TRP A 102 27.91 -1.05 -7.07
C TRP A 102 26.77 -2.03 -7.36
N ARG A 103 26.53 -2.32 -8.64
CA ARG A 103 25.55 -3.33 -9.04
C ARG A 103 25.90 -4.69 -8.45
N THR A 104 27.16 -5.13 -8.57
CA THR A 104 27.60 -6.41 -8.03
C THR A 104 27.46 -6.49 -6.50
N GLU A 105 27.78 -5.41 -5.78
CA GLU A 105 27.64 -5.34 -4.33
C GLU A 105 26.18 -5.42 -3.87
N ILE A 106 25.28 -4.73 -4.58
CA ILE A 106 23.84 -4.82 -4.34
C ILE A 106 23.36 -6.26 -4.63
N ASP A 107 23.83 -6.83 -5.72
CA ASP A 107 23.40 -8.14 -6.24
C ASP A 107 23.82 -9.32 -5.34
N ASP A 108 24.94 -9.20 -4.63
CA ASP A 108 25.39 -10.18 -3.63
C ASP A 108 24.48 -10.18 -2.38
N THR A 109 23.77 -9.08 -2.14
CA THR A 109 22.79 -8.99 -1.05
C THR A 109 21.49 -9.70 -1.42
N ASP A 110 20.83 -10.33 -0.44
CA ASP A 110 19.53 -11.01 -0.64
C ASP A 110 18.46 -10.05 -1.21
N LEU A 111 18.56 -8.77 -0.84
CA LEU A 111 17.74 -7.69 -1.37
C LEU A 111 17.98 -7.44 -2.87
N GLY A 112 19.21 -7.52 -3.38
CA GLY A 112 19.51 -7.38 -4.80
C GLY A 112 18.98 -8.54 -5.64
N ARG A 113 19.04 -9.78 -5.10
CA ARG A 113 18.36 -10.93 -5.72
C ARG A 113 16.85 -10.71 -5.84
N MET A 114 16.22 -10.17 -4.79
CA MET A 114 14.79 -9.83 -4.81
C MET A 114 14.46 -8.70 -5.80
N LEU A 115 15.28 -7.64 -5.86
CA LEU A 115 15.10 -6.54 -6.82
C LEU A 115 15.20 -7.01 -8.29
N ARG A 116 16.15 -7.92 -8.60
CA ARG A 116 16.32 -8.50 -9.95
C ARG A 116 15.20 -9.43 -10.38
N SER A 117 14.64 -10.20 -9.45
CA SER A 117 13.47 -11.04 -9.74
C SER A 117 12.26 -10.22 -10.21
N GLY A 118 12.37 -8.89 -10.12
CA GLY A 118 11.31 -7.94 -10.32
C GLY A 118 10.32 -8.09 -9.17
N PRO A 119 9.63 -7.03 -8.76
CA PRO A 119 8.41 -7.26 -8.02
C PRO A 119 7.50 -8.13 -8.89
N ARG A 120 7.26 -9.40 -8.47
CA ARG A 120 6.00 -10.12 -8.78
C ARG A 120 4.77 -9.39 -8.22
N SER A 121 4.94 -8.15 -7.76
CA SER A 121 3.89 -7.23 -7.37
C SER A 121 3.31 -6.60 -8.64
N ASN A 122 2.15 -7.12 -9.03
CA ASN A 122 1.20 -6.34 -9.78
C ASN A 122 0.96 -5.06 -8.97
N ARG A 123 1.58 -3.94 -9.37
CA ARG A 123 1.43 -2.63 -8.70
C ARG A 123 -0.06 -2.27 -8.54
N TRP A 124 -0.90 -2.72 -9.48
CA TRP A 124 -2.35 -2.61 -9.37
C TRP A 124 -2.95 -3.50 -8.27
N ALA A 125 -2.48 -4.74 -8.08
CA ALA A 125 -2.94 -5.64 -7.03
C ALA A 125 -2.57 -5.11 -5.64
N ALA A 126 -1.35 -4.60 -5.46
CA ALA A 126 -0.93 -3.96 -4.22
C ALA A 126 -1.75 -2.69 -3.92
N ARG A 127 -1.99 -1.85 -4.93
CA ARG A 127 -2.86 -0.66 -4.80
C ARG A 127 -4.31 -1.04 -4.49
N LEU A 128 -4.84 -2.06 -5.16
CA LEU A 128 -6.18 -2.59 -4.94
C LEU A 128 -6.33 -3.14 -3.52
N LEU A 129 -5.37 -3.94 -3.06
CA LEU A 129 -5.37 -4.48 -1.69
C LEU A 129 -5.29 -3.36 -0.64
N ARG A 130 -4.46 -2.33 -0.86
CA ARG A 130 -4.42 -1.15 0.02
C ARG A 130 -5.76 -0.41 0.04
N TRP A 131 -6.37 -0.20 -1.13
CA TRP A 131 -7.67 0.44 -1.25
C TRP A 131 -8.79 -0.36 -0.56
N VAL A 132 -8.85 -1.68 -0.80
CA VAL A 132 -9.79 -2.59 -0.14
C VAL A 132 -9.59 -2.56 1.38
N ARG A 133 -8.35 -2.66 1.87
CA ARG A 133 -8.04 -2.59 3.31
C ARG A 133 -8.45 -1.25 3.91
N ALA A 134 -8.18 -0.14 3.23
CA ALA A 134 -8.56 1.20 3.67
C ALA A 134 -10.08 1.35 3.74
N ARG A 135 -10.81 0.85 2.73
CA ARG A 135 -12.28 0.89 2.67
C ARG A 135 -12.91 0.05 3.77
N MET A 136 -12.37 -1.15 4.01
CA MET A 136 -12.77 -1.99 5.13
C MET A 136 -12.48 -1.33 6.49
N ALA A 137 -11.36 -0.61 6.62
CA ALA A 137 -11.07 0.16 7.83
C ALA A 137 -12.02 1.34 8.03
N ALA A 138 -12.42 2.03 6.96
CA ALA A 138 -13.42 3.08 6.99
C ALA A 138 -14.80 2.54 7.40
N ILE A 139 -15.25 1.43 6.80
CA ILE A 139 -16.50 0.75 7.17
C ILE A 139 -16.50 0.40 8.66
N ARG A 140 -15.40 -0.17 9.17
CA ARG A 140 -15.29 -0.48 10.61
C ARG A 140 -15.37 0.76 11.48
N ARG A 141 -14.74 1.87 11.09
CA ARG A 141 -14.82 3.14 11.83
C ARG A 141 -16.24 3.68 11.87
N LEU A 142 -16.93 3.70 10.72
CA LEU A 142 -18.32 4.14 10.63
C LEU A 142 -19.23 3.26 11.49
N ALA A 143 -19.05 1.94 11.45
CA ALA A 143 -19.82 0.99 12.25
C ALA A 143 -19.60 1.16 13.77
N ARG A 144 -18.39 1.53 14.21
CA ARG A 144 -18.14 1.87 15.62
C ARG A 144 -18.88 3.14 16.02
N PHE A 145 -18.76 4.18 15.19
CA PHE A 145 -19.44 5.45 15.44
C PHE A 145 -20.95 5.25 15.50
N SER A 146 -21.54 4.53 14.53
CA SER A 146 -22.96 4.23 14.52
C SER A 146 -23.38 3.36 15.70
N GLY A 147 -22.58 2.36 16.10
CA GLY A 147 -22.85 1.55 17.29
C GLY A 147 -22.92 2.37 18.57
N TRP A 148 -21.96 3.27 18.80
CA TRP A 148 -21.97 4.17 19.95
C TRP A 148 -23.12 5.19 19.90
N ALA A 149 -23.40 5.76 18.72
CA ALA A 149 -24.54 6.66 18.54
C ALA A 149 -25.88 5.97 18.84
N LEU A 150 -26.08 4.75 18.32
CA LEU A 150 -27.26 3.93 18.61
C LEU A 150 -27.35 3.59 20.09
N MET A 151 -26.22 3.24 20.74
CA MET A 151 -26.20 2.97 22.17
C MET A 151 -26.66 4.20 22.97
N LEU A 152 -26.17 5.39 22.63
CA LEU A 152 -26.59 6.63 23.31
C LEU A 152 -28.09 6.91 23.13
N VAL A 153 -28.61 6.71 21.91
CA VAL A 153 -30.05 6.80 21.62
C VAL A 153 -30.84 5.79 22.44
N ILE A 154 -30.39 4.52 22.51
CA ILE A 154 -31.05 3.47 23.29
C ILE A 154 -31.09 3.83 24.77
N VAL A 155 -29.96 4.27 25.35
CA VAL A 155 -29.88 4.68 26.76
C VAL A 155 -30.84 5.83 27.03
N HIS A 156 -30.84 6.86 26.17
CA HIS A 156 -31.75 8.00 26.30
C HIS A 156 -33.23 7.57 26.19
N ALA A 157 -33.59 6.76 25.19
CA ALA A 157 -34.95 6.24 25.00
C ALA A 157 -35.39 5.28 26.12
N THR A 158 -34.45 4.71 26.85
CA THR A 158 -34.71 3.76 27.95
C THR A 158 -34.89 4.49 29.29
N LEU A 159 -34.12 5.56 29.53
CA LEU A 159 -34.14 6.35 30.76
C LEU A 159 -35.09 7.55 30.71
N SER A 160 -35.53 7.97 29.52
CA SER A 160 -36.55 9.02 29.37
C SER A 160 -37.91 8.57 29.91
N GLY A 161 -38.66 9.53 30.45
CA GLY A 161 -40.04 9.31 30.87
C GLY A 161 -40.92 8.92 29.68
N ILE A 162 -42.03 8.23 29.95
CA ILE A 162 -42.94 7.65 28.93
C ILE A 162 -43.40 8.70 27.90
N GLU A 163 -43.57 9.96 28.31
CA GLU A 163 -44.05 11.06 27.47
C GLU A 163 -43.02 11.58 26.45
N GLN A 164 -41.73 11.38 26.70
CA GLN A 164 -40.64 11.91 25.87
C GLN A 164 -40.04 10.83 24.96
N ARG A 165 -40.59 9.61 24.98
CA ARG A 165 -40.04 8.50 24.22
C ARG A 165 -40.30 8.73 22.73
N PRO A 166 -39.24 8.73 21.88
CA PRO A 166 -39.42 8.67 20.44
C PRO A 166 -40.11 7.34 20.11
N SER A 167 -41.38 7.41 19.72
CA SER A 167 -42.16 6.27 19.25
C SER A 167 -42.49 6.45 17.79
N VAL A 168 -42.46 5.36 17.05
CA VAL A 168 -42.87 5.30 15.66
C VAL A 168 -44.31 4.80 15.65
N ALA A 169 -45.25 5.67 15.28
CA ALA A 169 -46.69 5.42 15.45
C ALA A 169 -47.21 4.12 14.79
N TRP A 170 -46.49 3.56 13.81
CA TRP A 170 -46.86 2.34 13.09
C TRP A 170 -46.10 1.08 13.51
N LEU A 171 -45.13 1.16 14.44
CA LEU A 171 -44.31 0.01 14.86
C LEU A 171 -44.65 -0.37 16.30
N MET A 172 -44.90 -1.66 16.55
CA MET A 172 -45.15 -2.12 17.92
C MET A 172 -43.89 -1.87 18.78
N PRO A 173 -44.04 -1.40 20.04
CA PRO A 173 -42.92 -1.05 20.90
C PRO A 173 -41.85 -2.14 21.08
N ASP A 174 -42.26 -3.40 21.02
CA ASP A 174 -41.36 -4.55 21.14
C ASP A 174 -40.46 -4.71 19.93
N PHE A 175 -41.01 -4.51 18.72
CA PHE A 175 -40.22 -4.53 17.48
C PHE A 175 -39.24 -3.37 17.42
N GLU A 176 -39.62 -2.17 17.86
CA GLU A 176 -38.70 -1.03 17.96
C GLU A 176 -37.48 -1.37 18.82
N ARG A 177 -37.71 -1.93 20.01
CA ARG A 177 -36.66 -2.28 20.98
C ARG A 177 -35.78 -3.38 20.43
N GLY A 178 -36.38 -4.45 19.91
CA GLY A 178 -35.64 -5.56 19.31
C GLY A 178 -34.77 -5.09 18.14
N LEU A 179 -35.32 -4.26 17.24
CA LEU A 179 -34.60 -3.75 16.07
C LEU A 179 -33.48 -2.78 16.44
N ALA A 180 -33.67 -1.95 17.45
CA ALA A 180 -32.62 -1.05 17.95
C ALA A 180 -31.42 -1.84 18.50
N PHE A 181 -31.67 -2.85 19.35
CA PHE A 181 -30.61 -3.72 19.87
C PHE A 181 -29.95 -4.57 18.79
N LEU A 182 -30.72 -5.05 17.80
CA LEU A 182 -30.19 -5.76 16.63
C LEU A 182 -29.24 -4.87 15.82
N ALA A 183 -29.66 -3.65 15.49
CA ALA A 183 -28.86 -2.71 14.73
C ALA A 183 -27.57 -2.31 15.47
N ALA A 184 -27.67 -2.02 16.77
CA ALA A 184 -26.51 -1.70 17.60
C ALA A 184 -25.53 -2.88 17.71
N ALA A 185 -26.04 -4.10 17.94
CA ALA A 185 -25.24 -5.32 18.00
C ALA A 185 -24.50 -5.60 16.69
N ALA A 186 -25.21 -5.49 15.55
CA ALA A 186 -24.61 -5.67 14.23
C ALA A 186 -23.51 -4.62 13.97
N ALA A 187 -23.77 -3.35 14.30
CA ALA A 187 -22.81 -2.26 14.15
C ALA A 187 -21.54 -2.50 14.99
N PHE A 188 -21.67 -2.90 16.26
CA PHE A 188 -20.53 -3.22 17.09
C PHE A 188 -19.79 -4.49 16.63
N ALA A 189 -20.49 -5.54 16.21
CA ALA A 189 -19.89 -6.77 15.71
C ALA A 189 -19.07 -6.55 14.42
N ILE A 190 -19.51 -5.63 13.55
CA ILE A 190 -18.78 -5.17 12.37
C ILE A 190 -17.59 -4.28 12.78
N GLY A 191 -17.81 -3.34 13.70
CA GLY A 191 -16.79 -2.38 14.15
C GLY A 191 -15.61 -3.04 14.89
N TYR A 192 -15.88 -4.11 15.64
CA TYR A 192 -14.92 -4.76 16.53
C TYR A 192 -14.83 -6.28 16.27
N PRO A 193 -14.32 -6.70 15.10
CA PRO A 193 -14.35 -8.10 14.68
C PRO A 193 -13.55 -9.04 15.60
N ARG A 194 -12.56 -8.52 16.34
CA ARG A 194 -11.72 -9.31 17.27
C ARG A 194 -12.30 -9.48 18.67
N GLN A 195 -13.24 -8.64 19.09
CA GLN A 195 -13.71 -8.55 20.48
C GLN A 195 -15.21 -8.89 20.62
N ARG A 196 -15.75 -9.68 19.68
CA ARG A 196 -17.20 -9.91 19.58
C ARG A 196 -17.82 -10.53 20.82
N LEU A 197 -17.14 -11.52 21.41
CA LEU A 197 -17.64 -12.17 22.63
C LEU A 197 -17.68 -11.19 23.81
N LEU A 198 -16.66 -10.34 23.96
CA LEU A 198 -16.62 -9.31 24.99
C LEU A 198 -17.75 -8.29 24.79
N ILE A 199 -18.00 -7.85 23.55
CA ILE A 199 -19.06 -6.90 23.25
C ILE A 199 -20.44 -7.52 23.42
N PHE A 200 -20.62 -8.80 23.07
CA PHE A 200 -21.86 -9.51 23.32
C PHE A 200 -22.14 -9.61 24.82
N ALA A 201 -21.14 -9.99 25.62
CA ALA A 201 -21.24 -10.03 27.08
C ALA A 201 -21.54 -8.64 27.67
N ALA A 202 -20.83 -7.60 27.22
CA ALA A 202 -21.08 -6.22 27.62
C ALA A 202 -22.48 -5.74 27.21
N GLY A 203 -22.95 -6.14 26.02
CA GLY A 203 -24.30 -5.85 25.55
C GLY A 203 -25.38 -6.51 26.40
N LEU A 204 -25.19 -7.78 26.80
CA LEU A 204 -26.09 -8.48 27.70
C LEU A 204 -26.12 -7.83 29.09
N ALA A 205 -24.94 -7.47 29.62
CA ALA A 205 -24.83 -6.71 30.86
C ALA A 205 -25.54 -5.35 30.76
N ALA A 206 -25.42 -4.66 29.63
CA ALA A 206 -26.12 -3.41 29.38
C ALA A 206 -27.64 -3.58 29.33
N VAL A 207 -28.16 -4.64 28.68
CA VAL A 207 -29.60 -4.96 28.67
C VAL A 207 -30.14 -5.12 30.10
N ILE A 208 -29.45 -5.92 30.92
CA ILE A 208 -29.86 -6.18 32.31
C ILE A 208 -29.78 -4.89 33.14
N SER A 209 -28.67 -4.16 33.03
CA SER A 209 -28.44 -2.92 33.78
C SER A 209 -29.48 -1.86 33.44
N LEU A 210 -29.82 -1.73 32.16
CA LEU A 210 -30.83 -0.79 31.68
C LEU A 210 -32.23 -1.15 32.16
N GLU A 211 -32.58 -2.43 32.23
CA GLU A 211 -33.86 -2.86 32.79
C GLU A 211 -33.95 -2.58 34.30
N LEU A 212 -32.88 -2.88 35.04
CA LEU A 212 -32.82 -2.59 36.48
C LEU A 212 -32.91 -1.09 36.76
N ALA A 213 -32.24 -0.26 35.94
CA ALA A 213 -32.30 1.19 36.04
C ALA A 213 -33.72 1.74 35.81
N GLN A 214 -34.58 1.04 35.05
CA GLN A 214 -35.96 1.46 34.88
C GLN A 214 -36.77 1.37 36.17
N ASN A 215 -36.44 0.48 37.11
CA ASN A 215 -37.12 0.39 38.41
C ASN A 215 -36.87 1.61 39.31
N TRP A 216 -35.92 2.47 38.98
CA TRP A 216 -35.71 3.75 39.66
C TRP A 216 -36.52 4.88 39.03
N SER A 217 -37.20 4.63 37.90
CA SER A 217 -38.07 5.60 37.27
C SER A 217 -39.46 5.59 37.94
N PRO A 218 -40.00 6.74 38.38
CA PRO A 218 -41.30 6.79 39.06
C PRO A 218 -42.48 6.29 38.22
N THR A 219 -42.35 6.29 36.89
CA THR A 219 -43.44 6.01 35.95
C THR A 219 -43.29 4.68 35.23
N ARG A 220 -42.22 3.91 35.49
CA ARG A 220 -41.92 2.71 34.72
C ARG A 220 -41.33 1.61 35.60
N HIS A 221 -41.76 0.39 35.35
CA HIS A 221 -41.21 -0.81 35.97
C HIS A 221 -40.63 -1.68 34.87
N GLY A 222 -39.43 -2.20 35.10
CA GLY A 222 -38.81 -3.14 34.19
C GLY A 222 -39.60 -4.45 34.17
N THR A 223 -39.75 -5.06 33.00
CA THR A 223 -40.40 -6.36 32.83
C THR A 223 -39.42 -7.40 32.32
N ILE A 224 -39.58 -8.65 32.76
CA ILE A 224 -38.76 -9.77 32.26
C ILE A 224 -38.95 -9.95 30.74
N HIS A 225 -40.16 -9.67 30.24
CA HIS A 225 -40.47 -9.70 28.81
C HIS A 225 -39.60 -8.71 28.00
N ASP A 226 -39.41 -7.49 28.49
CA ASP A 226 -38.60 -6.47 27.83
C ASP A 226 -37.12 -6.87 27.76
N VAL A 227 -36.60 -7.54 28.80
CA VAL A 227 -35.26 -8.12 28.80
C VAL A 227 -35.11 -9.14 27.69
N TRP A 228 -36.08 -10.05 27.53
CA TRP A 228 -36.03 -11.09 26.49
C TRP A 228 -36.02 -10.51 25.09
N ILE A 229 -36.85 -9.51 24.81
CA ILE A 229 -36.89 -8.85 23.49
C ILE A 229 -35.55 -8.19 23.17
N LYS A 230 -34.99 -7.44 24.11
CA LYS A 230 -33.69 -6.75 23.93
C LYS A 230 -32.56 -7.76 23.74
N ALA A 231 -32.55 -8.84 24.53
CA ALA A 231 -31.56 -9.91 24.42
C ALA A 231 -31.68 -10.68 23.09
N ALA A 232 -32.89 -10.94 22.62
CA ALA A 232 -33.14 -11.57 21.32
C ALA A 232 -32.63 -10.68 20.17
N GLY A 233 -32.93 -9.37 20.21
CA GLY A 233 -32.41 -8.40 19.24
C GLY A 233 -30.87 -8.38 19.22
N LEU A 234 -30.24 -8.30 20.40
CA LEU A 234 -28.78 -8.36 20.56
C LEU A 234 -28.21 -9.64 19.93
N GLY A 235 -28.75 -10.81 20.27
CA GLY A 235 -28.30 -12.10 19.77
C GLY A 235 -28.42 -12.23 18.25
N LEU A 236 -29.56 -11.83 17.68
CA LEU A 236 -29.81 -11.84 16.24
C LEU A 236 -28.84 -10.94 15.48
N GLY A 237 -28.54 -9.74 15.99
CA GLY A 237 -27.58 -8.82 15.35
C GLY A 237 -26.17 -9.41 15.26
N PHE A 238 -25.72 -10.11 16.31
CA PHE A 238 -24.44 -10.84 16.27
C PHE A 238 -24.47 -12.04 15.34
N ALA A 239 -25.53 -12.85 15.40
CA ALA A 239 -25.70 -14.03 14.57
C ALA A 239 -25.71 -13.67 13.07
N LEU A 240 -26.37 -12.57 12.69
CA LEU A 240 -26.39 -12.06 11.32
C LEU A 240 -24.98 -11.75 10.81
N VAL A 241 -24.20 -10.98 11.56
CA VAL A 241 -22.83 -10.62 11.17
C VAL A 241 -21.93 -11.84 11.09
N TRP A 242 -22.08 -12.78 12.02
CA TRP A 242 -21.33 -14.02 12.02
C TRP A 242 -21.71 -14.93 10.84
N GLY A 243 -22.99 -15.03 10.50
CA GLY A 243 -23.49 -15.79 9.35
C GLY A 243 -22.99 -15.23 8.02
N VAL A 244 -23.05 -13.90 7.84
CA VAL A 244 -22.52 -13.24 6.63
C VAL A 244 -21.04 -13.51 6.44
N GLU A 245 -20.27 -13.63 7.52
CA GLU A 245 -18.85 -13.96 7.42
C GLU A 245 -18.58 -15.43 7.11
N ARG A 246 -19.44 -16.34 7.59
CA ARG A 246 -19.39 -17.77 7.23
C ARG A 246 -19.71 -18.01 5.77
N LEU A 247 -20.53 -17.15 5.16
CA LEU A 247 -20.88 -17.21 3.74
C LEU A 247 -19.79 -16.66 2.81
N LYS A 248 -18.73 -16.02 3.34
CA LYS A 248 -17.57 -15.68 2.51
C LYS A 248 -16.92 -16.99 2.06
N PRO A 249 -16.92 -17.32 0.76
CA PRO A 249 -16.29 -18.54 0.30
C PRO A 249 -14.84 -18.52 0.78
N ALA A 250 -14.43 -19.59 1.45
CA ALA A 250 -13.02 -19.85 1.68
C ALA A 250 -12.36 -19.72 0.31
N ALA A 251 -11.63 -18.62 0.08
CA ALA A 251 -10.87 -18.43 -1.13
C ALA A 251 -9.85 -19.57 -1.13
N ARG A 252 -10.22 -20.67 -1.79
CA ARG A 252 -9.37 -21.83 -2.00
C ARG A 252 -8.15 -21.29 -2.72
N SER A 253 -7.05 -21.20 -1.98
CA SER A 253 -5.73 -20.99 -2.53
C SER A 253 -5.44 -22.17 -3.45
N TRP A 254 -5.52 -21.90 -4.76
CA TRP A 254 -4.82 -22.65 -5.78
C TRP A 254 -3.45 -22.00 -5.96
#